data_AF-G5SDG0-F1
#
_entry.id   AF-G5SDG0-F1
#
_cell.length_a   1.000
_cell.length_b   1.000
_cell.length_c   1.000
_cell.angle_alpha   90.00
_cell.angle_beta   90.00
_cell.angle_gamma   90.00
#
_symmetry.space_group_name_H-M   'P 1'
#
loop_
_entity.id
_entity.type
_entity.pdbx_description
1 polymer ?
#
loop_
_entity_poly.entity_id
_entity_poly.type
_entity_poly.pdbx_seq_one_letter_code
_entity_poly.pdbx_strand_id
1 'polypeptide(L)'
;MLTGIELCTEALCGAEYMKRSSDLWLDDELQPTVKRQATTVVHMPLPYDKEKKLWKVTGWYLESSEETGEVMQSKQIAFEGYMQSKQIAFEAFEGYTNEENFANRQRVSVFKSFYESGNLKSIYHYNAQNKRDGKAETYFDEKDKIAETLTFKDGQPEGEYIVYHENGAVESKRYFAQGKIKDGECPHFYDNGVLKQKHSYLNQKLEGPAFEYFPDGKIKGKYSYSKGTIVGTSTEYYSTGKIRGVYHRNNQGENDGTFEQYSEEGKLLSKATYKNGKQLSAQSWYENGHPKEESSFDSEGRKHGAVKEWFSNGKPASSKMYKHDVLDGDFEKWYENGHRESVYPYKNGMLNGDAKHWNEQGKLTYTTEYKDDKKQGADRRWSERTGKLVEEVMFANDERNGLKREFNDRTGKVLSALPYVDGDKEGTEEAYDEDGIKYIRCYHNDEELSELYAPTDVTNKAKQGDSTAQYHLGKYEFECTNYDAAMKWLTQSAEQNHPGALLFLAYAYNDGDGVAQDSKKYLSYLFKAAELGESDAQLEVGYLNLIGEGMPKNLPEAYKWIKKSADQGNAQAHYNLGLMYRNGDGVEKDLNKAKLHLTAAVKGGVKPALAALKELTPQTK
;
A
#
# COMPACT_ATOMS: atom_id res chain seq x y z
N MET A 1 7.77 54.09 6.48
CA MET A 1 7.62 55.55 6.53
C MET A 1 6.51 55.86 7.52
N LEU A 2 6.80 56.66 8.55
CA LEU A 2 5.85 57.06 9.60
C LEU A 2 4.75 57.94 8.98
N THR A 3 3.53 57.44 8.87
CA THR A 3 2.36 58.23 8.44
C THR A 3 1.30 58.13 9.52
N GLY A 4 1.18 59.17 10.35
CA GLY A 4 0.18 59.25 11.43
C GLY A 4 0.49 60.25 12.55
N ILE A 5 1.70 60.80 12.62
CA ILE A 5 1.99 61.92 13.51
C ILE A 5 1.65 63.22 12.76
N GLU A 6 0.53 63.85 13.07
CA GLU A 6 0.30 65.23 12.65
C GLU A 6 1.15 66.16 13.53
N LEU A 7 2.10 66.81 12.90
CA LEU A 7 3.04 67.71 13.56
C LEU A 7 2.36 69.05 13.87
N CYS A 8 2.60 69.61 15.05
CA CYS A 8 2.24 71.00 15.34
C CYS A 8 2.79 71.92 14.24
N THR A 9 1.89 72.65 13.59
CA THR A 9 2.23 73.76 12.69
C THR A 9 2.03 75.08 13.43
N GLU A 10 2.65 76.16 12.95
CA GLU A 10 2.45 77.51 13.51
C GLU A 10 0.98 77.91 13.52
N ALA A 11 0.19 77.39 12.55
CA ALA A 11 -1.26 77.55 12.48
C ALA A 11 -2.05 76.68 13.49
N LEU A 12 -1.52 75.51 13.88
CA LEU A 12 -2.20 74.56 14.78
C LEU A 12 -1.93 74.82 16.26
N CYS A 13 -0.70 75.24 16.61
CA CYS A 13 -0.25 75.31 17.99
C CYS A 13 0.29 76.69 18.41
N GLY A 14 0.41 77.63 17.47
CA GLY A 14 0.95 78.97 17.73
C GLY A 14 2.47 79.00 17.92
N ALA A 15 3.11 80.11 17.51
CA ALA A 15 4.57 80.27 17.54
C ALA A 15 5.19 80.19 18.96
N GLU A 16 4.40 80.35 20.02
CA GLU A 16 4.89 80.23 21.41
C GLU A 16 5.15 78.78 21.83
N TYR A 17 4.45 77.80 21.25
CA TYR A 17 4.63 76.38 21.60
C TYR A 17 5.83 75.73 20.94
N MET A 18 6.33 76.30 19.82
CA MET A 18 7.68 76.00 19.29
C MET A 18 8.80 76.61 20.15
N LYS A 19 8.47 77.55 21.05
CA LYS A 19 9.40 78.29 21.91
C LYS A 19 9.30 77.92 23.39
N ARG A 20 8.49 76.95 23.80
CA ARG A 20 8.58 76.37 25.15
C ARG A 20 9.87 75.55 25.23
N SER A 21 10.96 76.24 25.57
CA SER A 21 12.35 75.79 25.61
C SER A 21 12.67 74.84 26.77
N SER A 22 11.66 74.16 27.30
CA SER A 22 11.81 73.25 28.43
C SER A 22 11.92 71.79 27.99
N ASP A 23 12.05 71.46 26.70
CA ASP A 23 12.27 70.08 26.24
C ASP A 23 13.43 70.02 25.25
N LEU A 24 14.38 69.12 25.50
CA LEU A 24 15.55 68.82 24.68
C LEU A 24 15.27 67.57 23.84
N TRP A 25 15.28 67.73 22.52
CA TRP A 25 15.09 66.64 21.56
C TRP A 25 16.44 66.08 21.17
N LEU A 26 16.59 64.76 21.29
CA LEU A 26 17.84 64.03 21.12
C LEU A 26 17.68 62.99 20.01
N ASP A 27 18.65 62.93 19.10
CA ASP A 27 18.73 61.85 18.11
C ASP A 27 19.36 60.57 18.72
N ASP A 28 19.56 59.55 17.88
CA ASP A 28 20.24 58.30 18.28
C ASP A 28 21.65 58.54 18.83
N GLU A 29 22.23 59.71 18.53
CA GLU A 29 23.52 60.13 19.03
C GLU A 29 23.47 61.00 20.30
N LEU A 30 22.29 61.21 20.88
CA LEU A 30 21.99 62.13 21.98
C LEU A 30 22.52 63.55 21.75
N GLN A 31 22.54 64.01 20.49
CA GLN A 31 22.83 65.40 20.17
C GLN A 31 21.53 66.22 20.19
N PRO A 32 21.54 67.47 20.68
CA PRO A 32 20.41 68.37 20.57
C PRO A 32 20.03 68.54 19.10
N THR A 33 18.82 68.13 18.73
CA THR A 33 18.33 68.29 17.36
C THR A 33 17.06 69.14 17.31
N VAL A 34 16.87 69.78 16.16
CA VAL A 34 15.64 70.51 15.83
C VAL A 34 14.64 69.62 15.08
N LYS A 35 14.95 68.31 14.93
CA LYS A 35 14.34 67.44 13.93
C LYS A 35 13.19 66.57 14.47
N ARG A 36 12.20 66.36 13.61
CA ARG A 36 10.98 65.55 13.79
C ARG A 36 11.21 64.01 13.77
N GLN A 37 12.46 63.57 13.97
CA GLN A 37 12.90 62.16 13.99
C GLN A 37 13.70 61.84 15.26
N ALA A 38 13.62 62.69 16.29
CA ALA A 38 14.26 62.45 17.57
C ALA A 38 13.83 61.10 18.15
N THR A 39 14.80 60.34 18.64
CA THR A 39 14.55 59.03 19.26
C THR A 39 14.47 59.14 20.77
N THR A 40 14.85 60.27 21.36
CA THR A 40 14.66 60.57 22.79
C THR A 40 14.25 62.04 22.98
N VAL A 41 13.38 62.30 23.95
CA VAL A 41 12.93 63.65 24.37
C VAL A 41 13.11 63.77 25.87
N VAL A 42 13.77 64.82 26.35
CA VAL A 42 14.08 65.03 27.77
C VAL A 42 13.61 66.41 28.23
N HIS A 43 12.98 66.50 29.39
CA HIS A 43 12.55 67.78 29.96
C HIS A 43 13.70 68.58 30.61
N MET A 44 13.72 69.90 30.43
CA MET A 44 14.73 70.87 30.84
C MET A 44 14.09 72.09 31.56
N PRO A 45 14.80 72.76 32.50
CA PRO A 45 16.11 72.36 33.02
C PRO A 45 16.01 71.08 33.84
N LEU A 46 17.03 70.21 33.77
CA LEU A 46 17.09 69.02 34.60
C LEU A 46 17.00 69.44 36.07
N PRO A 47 16.05 68.92 36.86
CA PRO A 47 16.03 69.21 38.29
C PRO A 47 17.26 68.59 38.96
N TYR A 48 18.09 69.42 39.62
CA TYR A 48 19.20 68.90 40.43
C TYR A 48 18.67 68.42 41.79
N ASP A 49 18.80 67.14 42.06
CA ASP A 49 18.52 66.55 43.35
C ASP A 49 19.70 66.82 44.29
N LYS A 50 19.52 67.76 45.22
CA LYS A 50 20.58 68.19 46.16
C LYS A 50 20.99 67.09 47.14
N GLU A 51 20.08 66.17 47.48
CA GLU A 51 20.37 65.07 48.40
C GLU A 51 21.18 63.99 47.70
N LYS A 52 20.79 63.62 46.48
CA LYS A 52 21.51 62.62 45.68
C LYS A 52 22.76 63.17 44.99
N LYS A 53 22.87 64.50 44.88
CA LYS A 53 23.89 65.20 44.08
C LYS A 53 23.90 64.76 42.61
N LEU A 54 22.71 64.55 42.04
CA LEU A 54 22.51 64.05 40.68
C LEU A 54 21.42 64.87 39.98
N TRP A 55 21.47 64.93 38.66
CA TRP A 55 20.44 65.52 37.82
C TRP A 55 19.34 64.49 37.57
N LYS A 56 18.08 64.84 37.85
CA LYS A 56 16.91 64.05 37.50
C LYS A 56 16.60 64.25 36.02
N VAL A 57 16.44 63.15 35.29
CA VAL A 57 16.13 63.12 33.86
C VAL A 57 14.78 62.44 33.67
N THR A 58 13.83 63.13 33.07
CA THR A 58 12.53 62.57 32.69
C THR A 58 12.34 62.77 31.20
N GLY A 59 11.85 61.74 30.52
CA GLY A 59 11.75 61.78 29.08
C GLY A 59 10.94 60.65 28.49
N TRP A 60 10.95 60.61 27.17
CA TRP A 60 10.34 59.57 26.37
C TRP A 60 11.35 59.13 25.32
N TYR A 61 11.43 57.85 25.00
CA TYR A 61 12.20 57.39 23.86
C TYR A 61 11.33 56.54 22.92
N LEU A 62 11.66 56.57 21.63
CA LEU A 62 11.05 55.76 20.58
C LEU A 62 11.92 54.53 20.37
N GLU A 63 11.48 53.37 20.87
CA GLU A 63 12.15 52.10 20.57
C GLU A 63 11.56 51.54 19.27
N SER A 64 12.32 51.57 18.18
CA SER A 64 11.98 50.75 17.01
C SER A 64 12.45 49.32 17.29
N SER A 65 11.58 48.33 17.12
CA SER A 65 11.88 46.92 17.35
C SER A 65 12.87 46.31 16.34
N GLU A 66 13.88 47.05 15.88
CA GLU A 66 14.99 46.50 15.11
C GLU A 66 16.05 45.97 16.07
N GLU A 67 16.33 44.68 15.90
CA GLU A 67 17.34 43.88 16.57
C GLU A 67 18.70 44.59 16.61
N THR A 68 18.95 45.40 17.63
CA THR A 68 20.30 45.77 18.02
C THR A 68 20.86 44.58 18.81
N GLY A 69 21.64 43.76 18.10
CA GLY A 69 22.23 42.52 18.56
C GLY A 69 23.31 42.67 19.64
N GLU A 70 23.03 43.32 20.77
CA GLU A 70 23.62 42.89 22.04
C GLU A 70 22.73 41.79 22.61
N VAL A 71 22.96 40.60 22.05
CA VAL A 71 22.44 39.33 22.54
C VAL A 71 22.84 39.20 24.01
N MET A 72 21.90 39.47 24.92
CA MET A 72 21.89 38.70 26.17
C MET A 72 21.85 37.24 25.74
N GLN A 73 22.91 36.49 26.06
CA GLN A 73 22.97 35.04 26.00
C GLN A 73 21.98 34.38 27.00
N SER A 74 20.78 34.93 27.16
CA SER A 74 19.65 34.30 27.85
C SER A 74 18.54 33.86 26.88
N LYS A 75 18.65 34.18 25.58
CA LYS A 75 17.72 33.69 24.55
C LYS A 75 17.96 32.23 24.10
N GLN A 76 18.77 31.45 24.81
CA GLN A 76 18.86 29.99 24.58
C GLN A 76 17.81 29.18 25.37
N ILE A 77 16.82 29.85 25.98
CA ILE A 77 15.59 29.23 26.48
C ILE A 77 14.41 30.06 25.97
N ALA A 78 14.22 30.09 24.65
CA ALA A 78 12.93 30.44 24.07
C ALA A 78 12.03 29.20 24.16
N PHE A 79 11.04 29.23 25.05
CA PHE A 79 9.81 28.49 24.81
C PHE A 79 8.98 29.34 23.84
N GLU A 80 8.71 28.75 22.69
CA GLU A 80 8.12 29.38 21.51
C GLU A 80 6.66 29.76 21.72
N GLY A 81 6.29 30.93 21.21
CA GLY A 81 4.92 31.40 21.12
C GLY A 81 4.75 32.68 21.92
N TYR A 82 5.04 33.82 21.30
CA TYR A 82 4.13 34.97 21.16
C TYR A 82 4.90 36.14 20.50
N MET A 83 4.40 36.53 19.33
CA MET A 83 4.45 37.85 18.70
C MET A 83 5.72 38.33 17.97
N GLN A 84 5.71 38.06 16.67
CA GLN A 84 6.07 39.03 15.63
C GLN A 84 5.06 40.20 15.63
N SER A 85 5.52 41.42 15.91
CA SER A 85 4.98 42.64 15.28
C SER A 85 6.01 43.76 15.42
N LYS A 86 6.32 44.47 14.32
CA LYS A 86 7.11 45.71 14.35
C LYS A 86 6.24 46.81 14.98
N GLN A 87 6.28 46.95 16.30
CA GLN A 87 5.74 48.12 16.98
C GLN A 87 6.90 49.04 17.36
N ILE A 88 6.73 50.33 17.04
CA ILE A 88 7.54 51.39 17.63
C ILE A 88 6.92 51.63 19.00
N ALA A 89 7.63 51.29 20.08
CA ALA A 89 7.15 51.52 21.44
C ALA A 89 7.57 52.92 21.89
N PHE A 90 6.61 53.72 22.37
CA PHE A 90 6.90 54.95 23.10
C PHE A 90 7.09 54.60 24.57
N GLU A 91 8.30 54.76 25.09
CA GLU A 91 8.58 54.44 26.49
C GLU A 91 8.88 55.72 27.26
N ALA A 92 8.01 56.05 28.21
CA ALA A 92 8.31 57.05 29.22
C ALA A 92 9.40 56.51 30.15
N PHE A 93 10.32 57.37 30.55
CA PHE A 93 11.31 57.04 31.56
C PHE A 93 11.58 58.19 32.53
N GLU A 94 11.99 57.81 33.72
CA GLU A 94 12.52 58.70 34.74
C GLU A 94 13.80 58.09 35.30
N GLY A 95 14.87 58.86 35.40
CA GLY A 95 16.10 58.41 36.03
C GLY A 95 16.97 59.54 36.54
N TYR A 96 18.20 59.20 36.91
CA TYR A 96 19.20 60.16 37.39
C TYR A 96 20.51 60.03 36.58
N THR A 97 21.29 61.10 36.55
CA THR A 97 22.60 61.13 35.91
C THR A 97 23.52 62.18 36.57
N ASN A 98 24.80 62.19 36.24
CA ASN A 98 25.73 63.28 36.58
C ASN A 98 26.23 63.95 35.29
N GLU A 99 26.98 65.05 35.40
CA GLU A 99 27.42 65.82 34.22
C GLU A 99 28.26 64.98 33.25
N GLU A 100 29.20 64.20 33.76
CA GLU A 100 30.10 63.34 32.96
C GLU A 100 29.33 62.21 32.24
N ASN A 101 28.41 61.57 32.94
CA ASN A 101 27.66 60.41 32.45
C ASN A 101 26.52 60.80 31.52
N PHE A 102 25.93 61.99 31.68
CA PHE A 102 24.95 62.53 30.74
C PHE A 102 25.55 62.73 29.34
N ALA A 103 26.78 63.26 29.27
CA ALA A 103 27.49 63.45 28.00
C ALA A 103 27.82 62.12 27.28
N ASN A 104 28.01 61.03 28.05
CA ASN A 104 28.45 59.73 27.55
C ASN A 104 27.32 58.69 27.38
N ARG A 105 26.06 59.11 27.42
CA ARG A 105 24.87 58.24 27.31
C ARG A 105 24.74 57.18 28.42
N GLN A 106 25.23 57.50 29.61
CA GLN A 106 25.30 56.56 30.72
C GLN A 106 24.19 56.80 31.75
N ARG A 107 23.51 55.72 32.13
CA ARG A 107 22.53 55.69 33.23
C ARG A 107 23.28 55.56 34.55
N VAL A 108 22.85 56.32 35.55
CA VAL A 108 23.46 56.31 36.89
C VAL A 108 22.35 56.27 37.91
N SER A 109 22.51 55.47 38.98
CA SER A 109 21.48 55.32 40.01
C SER A 109 20.20 54.67 39.45
N VAL A 110 19.01 55.12 39.87
CA VAL A 110 17.74 54.47 39.55
C VAL A 110 17.19 54.97 38.22
N PHE A 111 16.72 54.05 37.39
CA PHE A 111 16.04 54.31 36.13
C PHE A 111 14.73 53.53 36.09
N LYS A 112 13.62 54.21 35.81
CA LYS A 112 12.27 53.66 35.72
C LYS A 112 11.76 53.82 34.30
N SER A 113 11.05 52.82 33.78
CA SER A 113 10.26 52.95 32.55
C SER A 113 8.78 52.70 32.82
N PHE A 114 7.92 53.20 31.94
CA PHE A 114 6.46 53.15 32.08
C PHE A 114 5.80 52.62 30.80
N TYR A 115 4.69 51.91 30.94
CA TYR A 115 3.80 51.54 29.84
C TYR A 115 3.05 52.77 29.31
N GLU A 116 2.45 52.65 28.12
CA GLU A 116 1.58 53.72 27.54
C GLU A 116 0.39 54.04 28.45
N SER A 117 -0.09 53.08 29.24
CA SER A 117 -1.11 53.25 30.27
C SER A 117 -0.70 54.20 31.41
N GLY A 118 0.60 54.52 31.52
CA GLY A 118 1.19 55.23 32.64
C GLY A 118 1.56 54.34 33.83
N ASN A 119 1.29 53.03 33.77
CA ASN A 119 1.74 52.08 34.78
C ASN A 119 3.26 51.91 34.73
N LEU A 120 3.86 51.65 35.89
CA LEU A 120 5.28 51.33 35.99
C LEU A 120 5.57 50.03 35.22
N LYS A 121 6.60 50.01 34.38
CA LYS A 121 7.01 48.86 33.56
C LYS A 121 8.28 48.22 34.10
N SER A 122 9.27 49.02 34.46
CA SER A 122 10.51 48.50 35.04
C SER A 122 11.20 49.50 35.97
N ILE A 123 11.99 48.98 36.90
CA ILE A 123 12.96 49.72 37.71
C ILE A 123 14.30 48.99 37.57
N TYR A 124 15.34 49.73 37.19
CA TYR A 124 16.72 49.25 37.15
C TYR A 124 17.63 50.20 37.90
N HIS A 125 18.62 49.64 38.59
CA HIS A 125 19.66 50.42 39.28
C HIS A 125 20.98 50.28 38.53
N TYR A 126 21.74 51.38 38.41
CA TYR A 126 23.02 51.44 37.71
C TYR A 126 24.09 52.07 38.61
N ASN A 127 25.31 51.54 38.56
CA ASN A 127 26.47 52.14 39.22
C ASN A 127 27.05 53.31 38.40
N ALA A 128 28.13 53.92 38.92
CA ALA A 128 28.78 55.05 38.28
C ALA A 128 29.40 54.73 36.91
N GLN A 129 29.59 53.45 36.58
CA GLN A 129 30.15 52.96 35.32
C GLN A 129 29.08 52.47 34.34
N ASN A 130 27.81 52.87 34.52
CA ASN A 130 26.67 52.47 33.68
C ASN A 130 26.37 50.95 33.66
N LYS A 131 26.81 50.22 34.69
CA LYS A 131 26.49 48.80 34.81
C LYS A 131 25.31 48.61 35.76
N ARG A 132 24.41 47.67 35.45
CA ARG A 132 23.32 47.32 36.36
C ARG A 132 23.89 46.87 37.70
N ASP A 133 23.47 47.51 38.77
CA ASP A 133 24.01 47.29 40.11
C ASP A 133 22.94 47.64 41.15
N GLY A 134 22.39 46.62 41.81
CA GLY A 134 21.22 46.70 42.67
C GLY A 134 20.01 45.92 42.17
N LYS A 135 18.87 46.12 42.84
CA LYS A 135 17.61 45.42 42.51
C LYS A 135 17.08 45.89 41.15
N ALA A 136 16.53 44.97 40.38
CA ALA A 136 15.80 45.18 39.16
C ALA A 136 14.42 44.56 39.30
N GLU A 137 13.40 45.29 38.88
CA GLU A 137 12.00 44.89 38.97
C GLU A 137 11.33 45.16 37.63
N THR A 138 10.56 44.21 37.11
CA THR A 138 9.64 44.43 36.00
C THR A 138 8.23 44.22 36.49
N TYR A 139 7.27 44.81 35.78
CA TYR A 139 5.87 44.85 36.19
C TYR A 139 4.98 44.44 35.01
N PHE A 140 3.81 43.90 35.31
CA PHE A 140 2.73 43.75 34.34
C PHE A 140 2.13 45.13 34.01
N ASP A 141 1.40 45.25 32.89
CA ASP A 141 0.64 46.47 32.58
C ASP A 141 -0.65 46.59 33.43
N GLU A 142 -0.48 46.41 34.72
CA GLU A 142 -1.47 46.58 35.76
C GLU A 142 -0.78 47.21 36.97
N LYS A 143 -1.50 48.11 37.65
CA LYS A 143 -0.91 48.92 38.70
C LYS A 143 -0.33 48.07 39.83
N ASP A 144 0.93 48.34 40.16
CA ASP A 144 1.70 47.76 41.28
C ASP A 144 1.85 46.22 41.24
N LYS A 145 1.70 45.58 40.07
CA LYS A 145 1.88 44.14 39.90
C LYS A 145 3.25 43.79 39.32
N ILE A 146 4.11 43.26 40.17
CA ILE A 146 5.46 42.82 39.79
C ILE A 146 5.38 41.56 38.92
N ALA A 147 6.11 41.54 37.80
CA ALA A 147 6.28 40.40 36.91
C ALA A 147 7.58 39.64 37.20
N GLU A 148 8.69 40.34 37.37
CA GLU A 148 9.98 39.73 37.70
C GLU A 148 10.79 40.58 38.69
N THR A 149 11.62 39.91 39.49
CA THR A 149 12.65 40.57 40.31
C THR A 149 14.00 39.88 40.12
N LEU A 150 15.07 40.67 40.03
CA LEU A 150 16.45 40.21 39.93
C LEU A 150 17.35 41.19 40.69
N THR A 151 18.48 40.74 41.21
CA THR A 151 19.54 41.67 41.64
C THR A 151 20.72 41.55 40.69
N PHE A 152 21.38 42.68 40.41
CA PHE A 152 22.59 42.74 39.61
C PHE A 152 23.74 43.25 40.49
N LYS A 153 24.96 42.81 40.17
CA LYS A 153 26.20 43.33 40.72
C LYS A 153 27.20 43.51 39.58
N ASP A 154 27.68 44.75 39.40
CA ASP A 154 28.61 45.11 38.32
C ASP A 154 28.20 44.62 36.92
N GLY A 155 26.89 44.68 36.62
CA GLY A 155 26.30 44.30 35.34
C GLY A 155 25.95 42.82 35.21
N GLN A 156 26.28 41.98 36.19
CA GLN A 156 26.00 40.56 36.18
C GLN A 156 24.84 40.21 37.13
N PRO A 157 23.91 39.32 36.76
CA PRO A 157 22.91 38.77 37.67
C PRO A 157 23.56 38.17 38.92
N GLU A 158 23.06 38.52 40.10
CA GLU A 158 23.57 38.11 41.40
C GLU A 158 22.41 38.02 42.40
N GLY A 159 22.20 36.87 43.06
CA GLY A 159 21.14 36.68 44.04
C GLY A 159 19.87 36.03 43.48
N GLU A 160 18.74 36.24 44.15
CA GLU A 160 17.47 35.59 43.81
C GLU A 160 16.82 36.25 42.58
N TYR A 161 16.34 35.42 41.67
CA TYR A 161 15.49 35.78 40.55
C TYR A 161 14.12 35.13 40.73
N ILE A 162 13.08 35.95 40.77
CA ILE A 162 11.71 35.50 40.97
C ILE A 162 10.87 35.96 39.78
N VAL A 163 10.11 35.05 39.20
CA VAL A 163 9.05 35.34 38.22
C VAL A 163 7.71 35.16 38.93
N TYR A 164 6.75 36.02 38.62
CA TYR A 164 5.42 36.03 39.23
C TYR A 164 4.35 35.82 38.17
N HIS A 165 3.25 35.20 38.57
CA HIS A 165 1.98 35.21 37.85
C HIS A 165 1.29 36.56 37.99
N GLU A 166 0.35 36.89 37.09
CA GLU A 166 -0.44 38.13 37.14
C GLU A 166 -1.26 38.30 38.43
N ASN A 167 -1.53 37.22 39.17
CA ASN A 167 -2.21 37.27 40.46
C ASN A 167 -1.26 37.54 41.64
N GLY A 168 0.04 37.72 41.38
CA GLY A 168 1.10 37.95 42.38
C GLY A 168 1.66 36.68 43.01
N ALA A 169 1.17 35.50 42.68
CA ALA A 169 1.79 34.24 43.10
C ALA A 169 3.15 34.07 42.42
N VAL A 170 4.11 33.47 43.12
CA VAL A 170 5.42 33.17 42.53
C VAL A 170 5.24 32.08 41.48
N GLU A 171 5.70 32.30 40.26
CA GLU A 171 5.77 31.30 39.20
C GLU A 171 7.04 30.46 39.30
N SER A 172 8.19 31.08 39.51
CA SER A 172 9.46 30.36 39.63
C SER A 172 10.48 31.12 40.47
N LYS A 173 11.41 30.38 41.08
CA LYS A 173 12.55 30.95 41.79
C LYS A 173 13.84 30.28 41.34
N ARG A 174 14.85 31.09 41.03
CA ARG A 174 16.22 30.62 40.77
C ARG A 174 17.23 31.59 41.38
N TYR A 175 18.46 31.13 41.54
CA TYR A 175 19.54 31.94 42.11
C TYR A 175 20.64 32.12 41.07
N PHE A 176 21.25 33.29 41.06
CA PHE A 176 22.44 33.61 40.26
C PHE A 176 23.63 33.90 41.17
N ALA A 177 24.82 33.50 40.72
CA ALA A 177 26.09 33.86 41.33
C ALA A 177 27.12 34.08 40.22
N GLN A 178 27.79 35.23 40.23
CA GLN A 178 28.78 35.63 39.23
C GLN A 178 28.23 35.56 37.79
N GLY A 179 26.97 36.00 37.61
CA GLY A 179 26.28 36.02 36.31
C GLY A 179 25.82 34.67 35.78
N LYS A 180 26.04 33.58 36.52
CA LYS A 180 25.61 32.22 36.14
C LYS A 180 24.51 31.74 37.07
N ILE A 181 23.64 30.86 36.56
CA ILE A 181 22.68 30.14 37.40
C ILE A 181 23.48 29.37 38.45
N LYS A 182 23.16 29.62 39.72
CA LYS A 182 23.76 28.95 40.86
C LYS A 182 23.25 27.51 40.90
N ASP A 183 24.16 26.58 41.15
CA ASP A 183 23.82 25.17 41.32
C ASP A 183 22.84 25.00 42.50
N GLY A 184 21.84 24.13 42.30
CA GLY A 184 20.79 23.89 43.29
C GLY A 184 19.39 23.83 42.68
N GLU A 185 18.40 23.80 43.56
CA GLU A 185 16.99 23.58 43.21
C GLU A 185 16.36 24.81 42.54
N CYS A 186 15.53 24.56 41.51
CA CYS A 186 14.75 25.54 40.77
C CYS A 186 13.27 25.11 40.81
N PRO A 187 12.50 25.55 41.81
CA PRO A 187 11.07 25.26 41.89
C PRO A 187 10.26 26.18 40.97
N HIS A 188 9.24 25.59 40.34
CA HIS A 188 8.19 26.28 39.60
C HIS A 188 6.84 25.97 40.25
N PHE A 189 5.92 26.92 40.22
CA PHE A 189 4.61 26.83 40.87
C PHE A 189 3.49 27.21 39.91
N TYR A 190 2.31 26.65 40.17
CA TYR A 190 1.06 27.13 39.60
C TYR A 190 0.67 28.49 40.20
N ASP A 191 -0.26 29.16 39.54
CA ASP A 191 -0.85 30.43 40.00
C ASP A 191 -1.56 30.31 41.35
N ASN A 192 -2.00 29.11 41.73
CA ASN A 192 -2.53 28.78 43.05
C ASN A 192 -1.44 28.53 44.12
N GLY A 193 -0.15 28.71 43.79
CA GLY A 193 0.99 28.53 44.69
C GLY A 193 1.42 27.08 44.94
N VAL A 194 0.74 26.10 44.35
CA VAL A 194 1.14 24.68 44.43
C VAL A 194 2.38 24.45 43.57
N LEU A 195 3.35 23.70 44.10
CA LEU A 195 4.54 23.30 43.37
C LEU A 195 4.13 22.56 42.08
N LYS A 196 4.58 23.05 40.93
CA LYS A 196 4.31 22.51 39.59
C LYS A 196 5.46 21.63 39.13
N GLN A 197 6.69 22.07 39.37
CA GLN A 197 7.89 21.37 38.97
C GLN A 197 9.01 21.69 39.95
N LYS A 198 9.90 20.72 40.19
CA LYS A 198 11.12 20.90 40.97
C LYS A 198 12.24 20.14 40.31
N HIS A 199 13.29 20.82 39.89
CA HIS A 199 14.51 20.24 39.33
C HIS A 199 15.73 20.97 39.88
N SER A 200 16.93 20.47 39.60
CA SER A 200 18.18 21.13 40.02
C SER A 200 19.12 21.33 38.85
N TYR A 201 19.96 22.36 38.95
CA TYR A 201 21.05 22.61 38.01
C TYR A 201 22.40 22.29 38.65
N LEU A 202 23.31 21.75 37.83
CA LEU A 202 24.74 21.67 38.09
C LEU A 202 25.48 22.13 36.82
N ASN A 203 26.37 23.12 36.95
CA ASN A 203 27.08 23.71 35.81
C ASN A 203 26.13 24.17 34.68
N GLN A 204 25.00 24.78 35.06
CA GLN A 204 23.96 25.28 34.15
C GLN A 204 23.22 24.20 33.33
N LYS A 205 23.36 22.92 33.69
CA LYS A 205 22.60 21.81 33.11
C LYS A 205 21.74 21.13 34.15
N LEU A 206 20.60 20.57 33.75
CA LEU A 206 19.76 19.79 34.66
C LEU A 206 20.55 18.59 35.20
N GLU A 207 20.54 18.42 36.51
CA GLU A 207 21.28 17.37 37.21
C GLU A 207 20.51 16.89 38.44
N GLY A 208 20.49 15.58 38.66
CA GLY A 208 19.86 14.97 39.82
C GLY A 208 18.34 14.76 39.65
N PRO A 209 17.62 14.56 40.76
CA PRO A 209 16.20 14.22 40.72
C PRO A 209 15.35 15.42 40.29
N ALA A 210 14.32 15.14 39.50
CA ALA A 210 13.32 16.11 39.07
C ALA A 210 11.90 15.55 39.28
N PHE A 211 11.00 16.42 39.71
CA PHE A 211 9.62 16.09 40.05
C PHE A 211 8.67 17.03 39.32
N GLU A 212 7.58 16.46 38.82
CA GLU A 212 6.43 17.20 38.30
C GLU A 212 5.20 16.87 39.13
N TYR A 213 4.29 17.84 39.25
CA TYR A 213 3.10 17.74 40.09
C TYR A 213 1.85 18.19 39.33
N PHE A 214 0.70 17.68 39.75
CA PHE A 214 -0.61 18.16 39.33
C PHE A 214 -1.01 19.42 40.13
N PRO A 215 -2.01 20.18 39.68
CA PRO A 215 -2.51 21.35 40.42
C PRO A 215 -3.05 21.04 41.83
N ASP A 216 -3.40 19.78 42.11
CA ASP A 216 -3.82 19.30 43.43
C ASP A 216 -2.66 18.86 44.34
N GLY A 217 -1.41 19.05 43.88
CA GLY A 217 -0.18 18.77 44.63
C GLY A 217 0.29 17.31 44.57
N LYS A 218 -0.44 16.40 43.92
CA LYS A 218 0.02 15.03 43.73
C LYS A 218 1.15 14.96 42.71
N ILE A 219 2.06 14.00 42.89
CA ILE A 219 3.15 13.77 41.94
C ILE A 219 2.57 13.30 40.61
N LYS A 220 2.94 14.00 39.55
CA LYS A 220 2.68 13.67 38.15
C LYS A 220 3.80 12.84 37.54
N GLY A 221 5.05 13.16 37.89
CA GLY A 221 6.23 12.49 37.33
C GLY A 221 7.44 12.59 38.25
N LYS A 222 8.27 11.54 38.21
CA LYS A 222 9.60 11.47 38.83
C LYS A 222 10.61 11.15 37.74
N TYR A 223 11.66 11.94 37.66
CA TYR A 223 12.72 11.82 36.67
C TYR A 223 14.07 11.99 37.34
N SER A 224 15.14 11.59 36.66
CA SER A 224 16.51 11.92 37.05
C SER A 224 17.24 12.42 35.82
N TYR A 225 17.99 13.51 35.98
CA TYR A 225 18.77 14.11 34.92
C TYR A 225 20.26 13.95 35.20
N SER A 226 21.06 13.75 34.16
CA SER A 226 22.50 13.96 34.20
C SER A 226 22.93 14.70 32.96
N LYS A 227 23.66 15.81 33.14
CA LYS A 227 24.16 16.70 32.08
C LYS A 227 23.05 17.16 31.11
N GLY A 228 21.83 17.36 31.60
CA GLY A 228 20.68 17.79 30.80
C GLY A 228 19.88 16.66 30.16
N THR A 229 20.26 15.40 30.35
CA THR A 229 19.60 14.24 29.74
C THR A 229 18.91 13.40 30.80
N ILE A 230 17.70 12.88 30.53
CA ILE A 230 16.99 11.98 31.44
C ILE A 230 17.72 10.63 31.49
N VAL A 231 18.08 10.17 32.68
CA VAL A 231 18.79 8.92 32.94
C VAL A 231 18.10 8.14 34.07
N GLY A 232 18.38 6.84 34.16
CA GLY A 232 17.82 5.98 35.20
C GLY A 232 16.32 5.75 35.06
N THR A 233 15.63 5.61 36.18
CA THR A 233 14.20 5.29 36.22
C THR A 233 13.35 6.55 36.23
N SER A 234 12.43 6.64 35.28
CA SER A 234 11.34 7.61 35.28
C SER A 234 10.03 6.93 35.65
N THR A 235 9.20 7.59 36.45
CA THR A 235 7.86 7.09 36.83
C THR A 235 6.84 8.19 36.65
N GLU A 236 5.78 7.87 35.91
CA GLU A 236 4.65 8.77 35.65
C GLU A 236 3.39 8.26 36.37
N TYR A 237 2.52 9.19 36.73
CA TYR A 237 1.32 8.92 37.53
C TYR A 237 0.08 9.57 36.91
N TYR A 238 -1.09 8.95 37.12
CA TYR A 238 -2.39 9.59 36.92
C TYR A 238 -2.68 10.59 38.05
N SER A 239 -3.66 11.48 37.85
CA SER A 239 -4.12 12.42 38.89
C SER A 239 -4.77 11.72 40.10
N THR A 240 -5.16 10.45 39.93
CA THR A 240 -5.57 9.56 41.03
C THR A 240 -4.39 9.08 41.89
N GLY A 241 -3.14 9.33 41.47
CA GLY A 241 -1.92 8.91 42.17
C GLY A 241 -1.44 7.50 41.82
N LYS A 242 -2.16 6.78 40.96
CA LYS A 242 -1.76 5.46 40.46
C LYS A 242 -0.68 5.59 39.38
N ILE A 243 0.21 4.60 39.30
CA ILE A 243 1.28 4.57 38.31
C ILE A 243 0.66 4.45 36.91
N ARG A 244 1.09 5.33 36.00
CA ARG A 244 0.75 5.32 34.58
C ARG A 244 1.83 4.66 33.75
N GLY A 245 3.10 4.88 34.11
CA GLY A 245 4.21 4.26 33.40
C GLY A 245 5.53 4.29 34.16
N VAL A 246 6.38 3.31 33.85
CA VAL A 246 7.75 3.17 34.38
C VAL A 246 8.68 2.97 33.20
N TYR A 247 9.74 3.78 33.13
CA TYR A 247 10.67 3.81 32.00
C TYR A 247 12.11 3.82 32.49
N HIS A 248 13.00 3.10 31.81
CA HIS A 248 14.40 2.99 32.21
C HIS A 248 15.34 3.50 31.11
N ARG A 249 16.31 4.34 31.47
CA ARG A 249 17.33 4.86 30.54
C ARG A 249 18.71 4.63 31.10
N ASN A 250 19.68 4.36 30.22
CA ASN A 250 21.08 4.29 30.59
C ASN A 250 21.65 5.70 30.86
N ASN A 251 22.92 5.77 31.23
CA ASN A 251 23.60 7.04 31.54
C ASN A 251 23.80 7.97 30.33
N GLN A 252 23.53 7.50 29.11
CA GLN A 252 23.56 8.28 27.88
C GLN A 252 22.16 8.80 27.49
N GLY A 253 21.12 8.41 28.24
CA GLY A 253 19.72 8.76 27.96
C GLY A 253 19.02 7.86 26.96
N GLU A 254 19.66 6.77 26.54
CA GLU A 254 19.06 5.78 25.65
C GLU A 254 18.17 4.84 26.45
N ASN A 255 17.10 4.31 25.84
CA ASN A 255 16.23 3.32 26.47
C ASN A 255 17.04 2.06 26.83
N ASP A 256 17.07 1.67 28.10
CA ASP A 256 17.77 0.47 28.58
C ASP A 256 17.03 -0.10 29.79
N GLY A 257 16.53 -1.32 29.68
CA GLY A 257 15.65 -1.97 30.65
C GLY A 257 14.19 -2.05 30.19
N THR A 258 13.29 -2.23 31.15
CA THR A 258 11.86 -2.47 30.92
C THR A 258 11.04 -1.18 30.90
N PHE A 259 10.13 -1.06 29.95
CA PHE A 259 9.17 0.03 29.83
C PHE A 259 7.80 -0.56 30.07
N GLU A 260 7.08 -0.09 31.08
CA GLU A 260 5.76 -0.61 31.46
C GLU A 260 4.74 0.53 31.46
N GLN A 261 3.54 0.27 30.95
CA GLN A 261 2.41 1.20 31.00
C GLN A 261 1.19 0.51 31.58
N TYR A 262 0.41 1.26 32.35
CA TYR A 262 -0.73 0.75 33.10
C TYR A 262 -1.99 1.58 32.83
N SER A 263 -3.16 0.96 32.94
CA SER A 263 -4.44 1.66 32.99
C SER A 263 -4.63 2.36 34.33
N GLU A 264 -5.62 3.26 34.42
CA GLU A 264 -5.95 3.92 35.68
C GLU A 264 -6.51 2.96 36.74
N GLU A 265 -6.96 1.77 36.37
CA GLU A 265 -7.31 0.69 37.29
C GLU A 265 -6.08 -0.04 37.83
N GLY A 266 -4.90 0.16 37.23
CA GLY A 266 -3.64 -0.50 37.59
C GLY A 266 -3.35 -1.77 36.79
N LYS A 267 -4.04 -1.99 35.67
CA LYS A 267 -3.81 -3.15 34.80
C LYS A 267 -2.65 -2.86 33.84
N LEU A 268 -1.73 -3.81 33.65
CA LEU A 268 -0.64 -3.67 32.70
C LEU A 268 -1.19 -3.65 31.26
N LEU A 269 -0.92 -2.58 30.51
CA LEU A 269 -1.37 -2.40 29.13
C LEU A 269 -0.27 -2.66 28.11
N SER A 270 0.98 -2.35 28.45
CA SER A 270 2.12 -2.65 27.59
C SER A 270 3.41 -2.85 28.38
N LYS A 271 4.30 -3.67 27.83
CA LYS A 271 5.63 -3.95 28.35
C LYS A 271 6.60 -4.08 27.18
N ALA A 272 7.69 -3.33 27.20
CA ALA A 272 8.75 -3.44 26.22
C ALA A 272 10.11 -3.52 26.91
N THR A 273 11.05 -4.28 26.36
CA THR A 273 12.42 -4.37 26.90
C THR A 273 13.39 -3.78 25.89
N TYR A 274 14.32 -2.96 26.37
CA TYR A 274 15.34 -2.32 25.55
C TYR A 274 16.74 -2.63 26.08
N LYS A 275 17.73 -2.59 25.19
CA LYS A 275 19.14 -2.58 25.53
C LYS A 275 19.88 -1.57 24.66
N ASN A 276 20.51 -0.55 25.27
CA ASN A 276 21.26 0.51 24.57
C ASN A 276 20.47 1.12 23.39
N GLY A 277 19.21 1.50 23.64
CA GLY A 277 18.31 2.07 22.65
C GLY A 277 17.65 1.06 21.69
N LYS A 278 18.13 -0.18 21.63
CA LYS A 278 17.55 -1.24 20.78
C LYS A 278 16.43 -1.98 21.50
N GLN A 279 15.28 -2.12 20.86
CA GLN A 279 14.17 -2.89 21.41
C GLN A 279 14.45 -4.39 21.26
N LEU A 280 14.19 -5.17 22.31
CA LEU A 280 14.39 -6.63 22.37
C LEU A 280 13.05 -7.38 22.41
N SER A 281 12.04 -6.79 23.04
CA SER A 281 10.68 -7.34 23.09
C SER A 281 9.63 -6.25 23.23
N ALA A 282 8.41 -6.56 22.80
CA ALA A 282 7.22 -5.75 23.00
C ALA A 282 6.03 -6.66 23.26
N GLN A 283 5.23 -6.35 24.27
CA GLN A 283 3.99 -7.04 24.61
C GLN A 283 2.93 -5.99 24.94
N SER A 284 1.69 -6.26 24.55
CA SER A 284 0.54 -5.44 24.93
C SER A 284 -0.67 -6.30 25.28
N TRP A 285 -1.56 -5.73 26.09
CA TRP A 285 -2.77 -6.39 26.60
C TRP A 285 -4.00 -5.49 26.40
N TYR A 286 -5.15 -6.13 26.23
CA TYR A 286 -6.45 -5.47 26.32
C TYR A 286 -6.78 -5.13 27.78
N GLU A 287 -7.72 -4.20 28.00
CA GLU A 287 -8.18 -3.83 29.35
C GLU A 287 -8.82 -5.00 30.13
N ASN A 288 -9.29 -6.04 29.42
CA ASN A 288 -9.79 -7.26 30.05
C ASN A 288 -8.67 -8.22 30.48
N GLY A 289 -7.41 -7.88 30.22
CA GLY A 289 -6.22 -8.64 30.62
C GLY A 289 -5.76 -9.70 29.62
N HIS A 290 -6.49 -9.92 28.52
CA HIS A 290 -6.04 -10.82 27.47
C HIS A 290 -4.87 -10.20 26.69
N PRO A 291 -3.90 -11.02 26.23
CA PRO A 291 -2.83 -10.54 25.36
C PRO A 291 -3.43 -9.93 24.10
N LYS A 292 -2.76 -8.92 23.55
CA LYS A 292 -3.15 -8.25 22.31
C LYS A 292 -2.10 -8.46 21.23
N GLU A 293 -0.84 -8.21 21.57
CA GLU A 293 0.29 -8.35 20.65
C GLU A 293 1.56 -8.74 21.41
N GLU A 294 2.40 -9.54 20.77
CA GLU A 294 3.74 -9.91 21.24
C GLU A 294 4.72 -9.90 20.07
N SER A 295 5.85 -9.22 20.24
CA SER A 295 6.92 -9.11 19.26
C SER A 295 8.28 -9.34 19.92
N SER A 296 9.16 -10.05 19.20
CA SER A 296 10.56 -10.27 19.59
C SER A 296 11.52 -9.70 18.54
N PHE A 297 12.67 -9.23 18.99
CA PHE A 297 13.67 -8.57 18.18
C PHE A 297 15.07 -9.14 18.45
N ASP A 298 15.95 -9.07 17.47
CA ASP A 298 17.37 -9.43 17.62
C ASP A 298 18.17 -8.31 18.32
N SER A 299 19.47 -8.52 18.51
CA SER A 299 20.34 -7.55 19.17
C SER A 299 20.46 -6.20 18.44
N GLU A 300 20.10 -6.13 17.16
CA GLU A 300 20.15 -4.93 16.35
C GLU A 300 18.82 -4.15 16.36
N GLY A 301 17.78 -4.71 17.00
CA GLY A 301 16.43 -4.16 17.05
C GLY A 301 15.56 -4.54 15.85
N ARG A 302 15.93 -5.59 15.10
CA ARG A 302 15.18 -6.11 13.95
C ARG A 302 14.24 -7.22 14.39
N LYS A 303 13.04 -7.31 13.84
CA LYS A 303 12.08 -8.38 14.15
C LYS A 303 12.72 -9.75 13.93
N HIS A 304 12.62 -10.61 14.94
CA HIS A 304 13.20 -11.95 14.92
C HIS A 304 12.36 -12.89 15.79
N GLY A 305 11.95 -14.02 15.23
CA GLY A 305 11.00 -14.94 15.85
C GLY A 305 9.55 -14.60 15.50
N ALA A 306 8.62 -15.10 16.31
CA ALA A 306 7.18 -14.93 16.10
C ALA A 306 6.71 -13.54 16.54
N VAL A 307 5.97 -12.86 15.67
CA VAL A 307 5.08 -11.75 16.03
C VAL A 307 3.66 -12.31 16.08
N LYS A 308 3.03 -12.23 17.25
CA LYS A 308 1.73 -12.84 17.53
C LYS A 308 0.71 -11.79 17.90
N GLU A 309 -0.52 -12.01 17.48
CA GLU A 309 -1.67 -11.18 17.79
C GLU A 309 -2.81 -12.06 18.29
N TRP A 310 -3.64 -11.50 19.17
CA TRP A 310 -4.80 -12.17 19.74
C TRP A 310 -6.03 -11.27 19.67
N PHE A 311 -7.20 -11.89 19.59
CA PHE A 311 -8.48 -11.20 19.75
C PHE A 311 -8.71 -10.82 21.22
N SER A 312 -9.61 -9.88 21.46
CA SER A 312 -9.98 -9.46 22.82
C SER A 312 -10.57 -10.60 23.67
N ASN A 313 -11.05 -11.68 23.06
CA ASN A 313 -11.51 -12.90 23.74
C ASN A 313 -10.37 -13.87 24.13
N GLY A 314 -9.11 -13.52 23.86
CA GLY A 314 -7.93 -14.30 24.20
C GLY A 314 -7.54 -15.39 23.19
N LYS A 315 -8.32 -15.60 22.12
CA LYS A 315 -7.96 -16.55 21.05
C LYS A 315 -6.90 -15.94 20.12
N PRO A 316 -6.02 -16.77 19.52
CA PRO A 316 -5.05 -16.28 18.55
C PRO A 316 -5.76 -15.65 17.35
N ALA A 317 -5.19 -14.56 16.84
CA ALA A 317 -5.65 -13.87 15.64
C ALA A 317 -4.65 -14.06 14.49
N SER A 318 -3.36 -13.86 14.76
CA SER A 318 -2.31 -14.05 13.77
C SER A 318 -0.96 -14.41 14.38
N SER A 319 -0.09 -15.04 13.59
CA SER A 319 1.29 -15.36 13.97
C SER A 319 2.17 -15.28 12.73
N LYS A 320 3.14 -14.37 12.72
CA LYS A 320 4.09 -14.15 11.61
C LYS A 320 5.50 -14.44 12.08
N MET A 321 6.20 -15.32 11.39
CA MET A 321 7.60 -15.62 11.69
C MET A 321 8.55 -14.69 10.91
N TYR A 322 9.51 -14.10 11.63
CA TYR A 322 10.54 -13.24 11.07
C TYR A 322 11.94 -13.73 11.38
N LYS A 323 12.87 -13.42 10.48
CA LYS A 323 14.31 -13.54 10.67
C LYS A 323 14.97 -12.27 10.14
N HIS A 324 15.40 -11.40 11.06
CA HIS A 324 16.05 -10.12 10.73
C HIS A 324 15.18 -9.22 9.83
N ASP A 325 13.94 -8.92 10.27
CA ASP A 325 12.90 -8.15 9.56
C ASP A 325 12.31 -8.81 8.30
N VAL A 326 12.85 -9.95 7.86
CA VAL A 326 12.35 -10.69 6.70
C VAL A 326 11.41 -11.82 7.15
N LEU A 327 10.27 -12.00 6.46
CA LEU A 327 9.38 -13.14 6.73
C LEU A 327 10.10 -14.46 6.43
N ASP A 328 10.18 -15.34 7.41
CA ASP A 328 10.87 -16.63 7.29
C ASP A 328 10.24 -17.62 8.28
N GLY A 329 9.49 -18.58 7.74
CA GLY A 329 8.58 -19.46 8.47
C GLY A 329 7.11 -19.19 8.11
N ASP A 330 6.19 -19.78 8.89
CA ASP A 330 4.76 -19.68 8.60
C ASP A 330 4.18 -18.33 9.00
N PHE A 331 3.29 -17.81 8.15
CA PHE A 331 2.29 -16.81 8.51
C PHE A 331 0.94 -17.49 8.65
N GLU A 332 0.42 -17.48 9.87
CA GLU A 332 -0.84 -18.10 10.24
C GLU A 332 -1.88 -17.06 10.63
N LYS A 333 -3.14 -17.34 10.30
CA LYS A 333 -4.30 -16.58 10.75
C LYS A 333 -5.39 -17.50 11.29
N TRP A 334 -6.21 -16.96 12.19
CA TRP A 334 -7.36 -17.63 12.79
C TRP A 334 -8.58 -16.73 12.78
N TYR A 335 -9.75 -17.35 12.66
CA TYR A 335 -11.03 -16.70 12.92
C TYR A 335 -11.23 -16.49 14.42
N GLU A 336 -12.09 -15.53 14.79
CA GLU A 336 -12.42 -15.24 16.19
C GLU A 336 -13.09 -16.44 16.90
N ASN A 337 -13.69 -17.36 16.14
CA ASN A 337 -14.22 -18.61 16.69
C ASN A 337 -13.11 -19.62 17.07
N GLY A 338 -11.86 -19.39 16.70
CA GLY A 338 -10.68 -20.19 17.01
C GLY A 338 -10.28 -21.19 15.92
N HIS A 339 -11.06 -21.33 14.85
CA HIS A 339 -10.66 -22.12 13.69
C HIS A 339 -9.55 -21.41 12.92
N ARG A 340 -8.59 -22.20 12.43
CA ARG A 340 -7.52 -21.68 11.56
C ARG A 340 -8.14 -21.16 10.28
N GLU A 341 -7.73 -20.00 9.81
CA GLU A 341 -8.16 -19.38 8.56
C GLU A 341 -7.16 -19.73 7.46
N SER A 342 -5.88 -19.51 7.70
CA SER A 342 -4.85 -19.73 6.69
C SER A 342 -3.46 -19.99 7.23
N VAL A 343 -2.63 -20.58 6.37
CA VAL A 343 -1.19 -20.77 6.55
C VAL A 343 -0.50 -20.42 5.25
N TYR A 344 0.47 -19.52 5.32
CA TYR A 344 1.33 -19.15 4.20
C TYR A 344 2.79 -19.34 4.62
N PRO A 345 3.49 -20.34 4.08
CA PRO A 345 4.89 -20.57 4.39
C PRO A 345 5.78 -19.60 3.61
N TYR A 346 6.68 -18.91 4.32
CA TYR A 346 7.66 -18.00 3.73
C TYR A 346 9.08 -18.49 3.94
N LYS A 347 9.95 -18.17 2.99
CA LYS A 347 11.40 -18.36 3.08
C LYS A 347 12.09 -17.17 2.46
N ASN A 348 12.95 -16.48 3.22
CA ASN A 348 13.62 -15.25 2.78
C ASN A 348 12.67 -14.21 2.15
N GLY A 349 11.47 -14.06 2.72
CA GLY A 349 10.48 -13.06 2.30
C GLY A 349 9.57 -13.47 1.16
N MET A 350 9.80 -14.63 0.54
CA MET A 350 8.99 -15.16 -0.57
C MET A 350 8.15 -16.35 -0.12
N LEU A 351 6.95 -16.51 -0.67
CA LEU A 351 6.12 -17.70 -0.49
C LEU A 351 6.87 -18.93 -1.01
N ASN A 352 7.01 -19.93 -0.14
CA ASN A 352 7.76 -21.14 -0.44
C ASN A 352 7.21 -22.30 0.39
N GLY A 353 6.44 -23.19 -0.25
CA GLY A 353 5.72 -24.32 0.35
C GLY A 353 4.21 -24.28 0.09
N ASP A 354 3.48 -25.15 0.79
CA ASP A 354 2.03 -25.28 0.65
C ASP A 354 1.28 -24.19 1.43
N ALA A 355 0.73 -23.20 0.72
CA ALA A 355 -0.27 -22.31 1.28
C ALA A 355 -1.59 -23.06 1.46
N LYS A 356 -2.30 -22.82 2.56
CA LYS A 356 -3.53 -23.53 2.92
C LYS A 356 -4.58 -22.57 3.47
N HIS A 357 -5.85 -22.83 3.19
CA HIS A 357 -6.96 -22.02 3.69
C HIS A 357 -8.15 -22.89 4.10
N TRP A 358 -8.75 -22.55 5.24
CA TRP A 358 -9.93 -23.19 5.79
C TRP A 358 -11.04 -22.16 5.96
N ASN A 359 -12.29 -22.58 5.87
CA ASN A 359 -13.43 -21.72 6.18
C ASN A 359 -13.68 -21.62 7.69
N GLU A 360 -14.63 -20.77 8.09
CA GLU A 360 -14.99 -20.56 9.51
C GLU A 360 -15.47 -21.83 10.23
N GLN A 361 -15.87 -22.88 9.50
CA GLN A 361 -16.28 -24.18 10.06
C GLN A 361 -15.09 -25.14 10.25
N GLY A 362 -13.87 -24.70 9.93
CA GLY A 362 -12.64 -25.50 10.00
C GLY A 362 -12.46 -26.49 8.84
N LYS A 363 -13.21 -26.36 7.75
CA LYS A 363 -13.04 -27.21 6.55
C LYS A 363 -12.00 -26.60 5.62
N LEU A 364 -11.04 -27.41 5.17
CA LEU A 364 -10.07 -27.00 4.16
C LEU A 364 -10.83 -26.66 2.86
N THR A 365 -10.49 -25.52 2.26
CA THR A 365 -11.15 -25.00 1.04
C THR A 365 -10.18 -24.98 -0.13
N TYR A 366 -8.93 -24.62 0.12
CA TYR A 366 -7.88 -24.73 -0.89
C TYR A 366 -6.48 -24.89 -0.32
N THR A 367 -5.59 -25.37 -1.19
CA THR A 367 -4.15 -25.38 -1.01
C THR A 367 -3.47 -25.01 -2.31
N THR A 368 -2.38 -24.27 -2.25
CA THR A 368 -1.58 -23.92 -3.42
C THR A 368 -0.11 -24.07 -3.08
N GLU A 369 0.62 -24.85 -3.86
CA GLU A 369 2.05 -25.03 -3.70
C GLU A 369 2.81 -23.86 -4.37
N TYR A 370 3.67 -23.20 -3.60
CA TYR A 370 4.49 -22.09 -4.06
C TYR A 370 5.98 -22.43 -3.99
N LYS A 371 6.74 -21.87 -4.93
CA LYS A 371 8.20 -21.81 -4.87
C LYS A 371 8.65 -20.43 -5.35
N ASP A 372 9.26 -19.68 -4.44
CA ASP A 372 9.81 -18.34 -4.71
C ASP A 372 8.74 -17.41 -5.32
N ASP A 373 7.61 -17.27 -4.62
CA ASP A 373 6.41 -16.48 -4.97
C ASP A 373 5.61 -16.97 -6.19
N LYS A 374 6.06 -18.01 -6.88
CA LYS A 374 5.35 -18.58 -8.04
C LYS A 374 4.62 -19.86 -7.68
N LYS A 375 3.44 -20.09 -8.26
CA LYS A 375 2.77 -21.39 -8.20
C LYS A 375 3.65 -22.44 -8.88
N GLN A 376 3.96 -23.50 -8.13
CA GLN A 376 4.84 -24.57 -8.57
C GLN A 376 4.34 -25.87 -7.95
N GLY A 377 3.66 -26.71 -8.73
CA GLY A 377 3.02 -27.93 -8.24
C GLY A 377 1.51 -27.81 -8.22
N ALA A 378 0.86 -28.39 -7.22
CA ALA A 378 -0.59 -28.55 -7.23
C ALA A 378 -1.35 -27.37 -6.59
N ASP A 379 -2.34 -26.85 -7.31
CA ASP A 379 -3.40 -25.99 -6.78
C ASP A 379 -4.68 -26.83 -6.64
N ARG A 380 -5.25 -26.89 -5.45
CA ARG A 380 -6.35 -27.81 -5.12
C ARG A 380 -7.52 -27.07 -4.49
N ARG A 381 -8.74 -27.52 -4.80
CA ARG A 381 -9.99 -27.00 -4.23
C ARG A 381 -10.80 -28.14 -3.62
N TRP A 382 -11.37 -27.88 -2.45
CA TRP A 382 -12.23 -28.81 -1.72
C TRP A 382 -13.63 -28.23 -1.58
N SER A 383 -14.63 -29.11 -1.66
CA SER A 383 -16.02 -28.77 -1.45
C SER A 383 -16.29 -28.39 0.00
N GLU A 384 -16.86 -27.20 0.23
CA GLU A 384 -17.32 -26.81 1.56
C GLU A 384 -18.48 -27.69 2.06
N ARG A 385 -19.24 -28.27 1.14
CA ARG A 385 -20.38 -29.13 1.46
C ARG A 385 -19.91 -30.49 1.99
N THR A 386 -19.04 -31.17 1.25
CA THR A 386 -18.66 -32.57 1.53
C THR A 386 -17.26 -32.74 2.11
N GLY A 387 -16.39 -31.73 1.99
CA GLY A 387 -14.96 -31.82 2.34
C GLY A 387 -14.12 -32.65 1.35
N LYS A 388 -14.68 -33.08 0.22
CA LYS A 388 -13.95 -33.83 -0.81
C LYS A 388 -13.24 -32.89 -1.78
N LEU A 389 -12.12 -33.35 -2.34
CA LEU A 389 -11.43 -32.67 -3.45
C LEU A 389 -12.39 -32.57 -4.64
N VAL A 390 -12.49 -31.40 -5.25
CA VAL A 390 -13.33 -31.13 -6.43
C VAL A 390 -12.52 -30.70 -7.64
N GLU A 391 -11.33 -30.14 -7.43
CA GLU A 391 -10.44 -29.70 -8.50
C GLU A 391 -8.97 -29.82 -8.06
N GLU A 392 -8.11 -30.25 -8.98
CA GLU A 392 -6.64 -30.19 -8.88
C GLU A 392 -6.09 -29.66 -10.20
N VAL A 393 -5.25 -28.62 -10.15
CA VAL A 393 -4.59 -28.04 -11.33
C VAL A 393 -3.09 -28.00 -11.07
N MET A 394 -2.31 -28.55 -11.99
CA MET A 394 -0.85 -28.50 -11.92
C MET A 394 -0.29 -27.22 -12.55
N PHE A 395 0.68 -26.61 -11.87
CA PHE A 395 1.38 -25.41 -12.29
C PHE A 395 2.90 -25.61 -12.34
N ALA A 396 3.55 -24.94 -13.28
CA ALA A 396 4.99 -24.72 -13.29
C ALA A 396 5.24 -23.23 -13.56
N ASN A 397 5.91 -22.53 -12.62
CA ASN A 397 6.19 -21.10 -12.72
C ASN A 397 4.95 -20.23 -13.07
N ASP A 398 3.85 -20.39 -12.33
CA ASP A 398 2.55 -19.68 -12.55
C ASP A 398 1.75 -20.08 -13.79
N GLU A 399 2.32 -20.88 -14.70
CA GLU A 399 1.65 -21.38 -15.88
C GLU A 399 1.07 -22.78 -15.64
N ARG A 400 -0.11 -23.07 -16.20
CA ARG A 400 -0.71 -24.40 -16.10
C ARG A 400 0.15 -25.38 -16.89
N ASN A 401 0.67 -26.39 -16.22
CA ASN A 401 1.53 -27.38 -16.84
C ASN A 401 1.38 -28.72 -16.10
N GLY A 402 0.95 -29.76 -16.81
CA GLY A 402 0.50 -31.03 -16.25
C GLY A 402 -1.02 -31.21 -16.33
N LEU A 403 -1.59 -32.00 -15.43
CA LEU A 403 -3.02 -32.34 -15.49
C LEU A 403 -3.89 -31.34 -14.71
N LYS A 404 -5.00 -30.92 -15.32
CA LYS A 404 -6.20 -30.46 -14.61
C LYS A 404 -7.12 -31.64 -14.38
N ARG A 405 -7.53 -31.87 -13.14
CA ARG A 405 -8.51 -32.90 -12.77
C ARG A 405 -9.71 -32.29 -12.10
N GLU A 406 -10.90 -32.71 -12.53
CA GLU A 406 -12.16 -32.40 -11.87
C GLU A 406 -12.72 -33.65 -11.20
N PHE A 407 -13.36 -33.49 -10.04
CA PHE A 407 -13.85 -34.60 -9.25
C PHE A 407 -15.31 -34.38 -8.87
N ASN A 408 -16.08 -35.47 -8.86
CA ASN A 408 -17.46 -35.45 -8.44
C ASN A 408 -17.56 -35.21 -6.93
N ASP A 409 -18.18 -34.11 -6.54
CA ASP A 409 -18.33 -33.71 -5.14
C ASP A 409 -19.03 -34.77 -4.26
N ARG A 410 -19.94 -35.58 -4.82
CA ARG A 410 -20.65 -36.62 -4.04
C ARG A 410 -19.81 -37.89 -3.92
N THR A 411 -19.25 -38.38 -5.01
CA THR A 411 -18.59 -39.71 -5.04
C THR A 411 -17.09 -39.62 -4.79
N GLY A 412 -16.44 -38.53 -5.18
CA GLY A 412 -14.98 -38.37 -5.20
C GLY A 412 -14.32 -38.98 -6.43
N LYS A 413 -15.09 -39.50 -7.40
CA LYS A 413 -14.56 -40.02 -8.66
C LYS A 413 -14.10 -38.88 -9.57
N VAL A 414 -13.05 -39.13 -10.34
CA VAL A 414 -12.60 -38.21 -11.41
C VAL A 414 -13.71 -38.08 -12.45
N LEU A 415 -14.04 -36.84 -12.81
CA LEU A 415 -14.95 -36.48 -13.89
C LEU A 415 -14.20 -36.19 -15.17
N SER A 416 -13.04 -35.52 -15.06
CA SER A 416 -12.16 -35.24 -16.18
C SER A 416 -10.70 -35.15 -15.75
N ALA A 417 -9.80 -35.45 -16.68
CA ALA A 417 -8.36 -35.28 -16.57
C ALA A 417 -7.84 -34.71 -17.89
N LEU A 418 -7.59 -33.41 -17.92
CA LEU A 418 -7.22 -32.63 -19.10
C LEU A 418 -5.74 -32.19 -18.99
N PRO A 419 -4.86 -32.62 -19.90
CA PRO A 419 -3.47 -32.19 -19.92
C PRO A 419 -3.29 -30.77 -20.44
N TYR A 420 -2.33 -30.07 -19.84
CA TYR A 420 -1.85 -28.75 -20.21
C TYR A 420 -0.33 -28.79 -20.41
N VAL A 421 0.16 -28.08 -21.43
CA VAL A 421 1.58 -27.80 -21.66
C VAL A 421 1.70 -26.30 -21.89
N ASP A 422 2.53 -25.64 -21.07
CA ASP A 422 2.82 -24.20 -21.16
C ASP A 422 1.56 -23.30 -21.26
N GLY A 423 0.51 -23.67 -20.52
CA GLY A 423 -0.74 -22.90 -20.41
C GLY A 423 -1.88 -23.36 -21.31
N ASP A 424 -1.56 -24.10 -22.38
CA ASP A 424 -2.48 -24.54 -23.42
C ASP A 424 -2.89 -26.00 -23.21
N LYS A 425 -4.12 -26.36 -23.60
CA LYS A 425 -4.56 -27.77 -23.60
C LYS A 425 -3.82 -28.51 -24.71
N GLU A 426 -3.15 -29.59 -24.33
CA GLU A 426 -2.29 -30.35 -25.24
C GLU A 426 -2.32 -31.84 -24.87
N GLY A 427 -2.71 -32.70 -25.81
CA GLY A 427 -2.81 -34.15 -25.62
C GLY A 427 -4.25 -34.65 -25.36
N THR A 428 -4.39 -35.80 -24.72
CA THR A 428 -5.69 -36.48 -24.58
C THR A 428 -6.36 -36.19 -23.24
N GLU A 429 -7.52 -35.55 -23.28
CA GLU A 429 -8.46 -35.48 -22.16
C GLU A 429 -9.14 -36.83 -21.96
N GLU A 430 -9.21 -37.28 -20.71
CA GLU A 430 -10.12 -38.35 -20.31
C GLU A 430 -11.28 -37.76 -19.51
N ALA A 431 -12.52 -38.07 -19.88
CA ALA A 431 -13.70 -37.60 -19.16
C ALA A 431 -14.81 -38.65 -19.12
N TYR A 432 -15.77 -38.44 -18.22
CA TYR A 432 -16.87 -39.37 -17.93
C TYR A 432 -18.22 -38.66 -18.01
N ASP A 433 -19.20 -39.30 -18.64
CA ASP A 433 -20.58 -38.80 -18.68
C ASP A 433 -21.36 -39.10 -17.39
N GLU A 434 -22.65 -38.73 -17.36
CA GLU A 434 -23.52 -38.93 -16.19
C GLU A 434 -23.71 -40.40 -15.81
N ASP A 435 -23.62 -41.31 -16.79
CA ASP A 435 -23.70 -42.75 -16.60
C ASP A 435 -22.34 -43.38 -16.22
N GLY A 436 -21.28 -42.57 -16.20
CA GLY A 436 -19.92 -42.99 -15.90
C GLY A 436 -19.20 -43.66 -17.07
N ILE A 437 -19.69 -43.49 -18.29
CA ILE A 437 -19.05 -43.99 -19.51
C ILE A 437 -17.92 -43.02 -19.88
N LYS A 438 -16.73 -43.58 -20.12
CA LYS A 438 -15.56 -42.83 -20.52
C LYS A 438 -15.69 -42.36 -21.97
N TYR A 439 -15.27 -41.13 -22.23
CA TYR A 439 -14.94 -40.64 -23.56
C TYR A 439 -13.58 -39.92 -23.50
N ILE A 440 -12.91 -39.84 -24.64
CA ILE A 440 -11.62 -39.14 -24.77
C ILE A 440 -11.71 -38.06 -25.83
N ARG A 441 -11.01 -36.96 -25.63
CA ARG A 441 -10.87 -35.87 -26.60
C ARG A 441 -9.39 -35.54 -26.77
N CYS A 442 -8.93 -35.30 -27.98
CA CYS A 442 -7.55 -34.83 -28.19
C CYS A 442 -7.52 -33.34 -28.50
N TYR A 443 -6.56 -32.66 -27.90
CA TYR A 443 -6.35 -31.23 -28.03
C TYR A 443 -4.95 -30.94 -28.58
N HIS A 444 -4.85 -29.90 -29.40
CA HIS A 444 -3.60 -29.29 -29.80
C HIS A 444 -3.74 -27.76 -29.77
N ASN A 445 -2.88 -27.06 -29.04
CA ASN A 445 -2.94 -25.59 -28.86
C ASN A 445 -4.37 -25.09 -28.55
N ASP A 446 -5.01 -25.65 -27.53
CA ASP A 446 -6.40 -25.36 -27.12
C ASP A 446 -7.52 -25.77 -28.10
N GLU A 447 -7.20 -26.22 -29.31
CA GLU A 447 -8.19 -26.69 -30.29
C GLU A 447 -8.54 -28.17 -30.06
N GLU A 448 -9.84 -28.48 -30.02
CA GLU A 448 -10.32 -29.86 -29.97
C GLU A 448 -10.32 -30.47 -31.37
N LEU A 449 -9.52 -31.52 -31.58
CA LEU A 449 -9.34 -32.13 -32.89
C LEU A 449 -10.32 -33.28 -33.14
N SER A 450 -10.55 -34.13 -32.13
CA SER A 450 -11.39 -35.32 -32.25
C SER A 450 -11.87 -35.83 -30.89
N GLU A 451 -12.94 -36.62 -30.91
CA GLU A 451 -13.49 -37.32 -29.75
C GLU A 451 -13.79 -38.79 -30.04
N LEU A 452 -13.66 -39.64 -29.02
CA LEU A 452 -14.04 -41.04 -29.07
C LEU A 452 -14.83 -41.46 -27.83
N TYR A 453 -16.10 -41.82 -28.05
CA TYR A 453 -16.99 -42.34 -27.02
C TYR A 453 -16.72 -43.82 -26.74
N ALA A 454 -16.76 -44.21 -25.46
CA ALA A 454 -16.49 -45.58 -25.00
C ALA A 454 -15.19 -46.18 -25.58
N PRO A 455 -14.03 -45.51 -25.44
CA PRO A 455 -12.80 -45.87 -26.14
C PRO A 455 -12.29 -47.26 -25.74
N THR A 456 -12.53 -47.70 -24.50
CA THR A 456 -12.20 -49.05 -24.04
C THR A 456 -12.95 -50.13 -24.85
N ASP A 457 -14.26 -49.94 -25.04
CA ASP A 457 -15.10 -50.90 -25.76
C ASP A 457 -14.79 -50.89 -27.25
N VAL A 458 -14.61 -49.70 -27.84
CA VAL A 458 -14.17 -49.56 -29.24
C VAL A 458 -12.82 -50.26 -29.44
N THR A 459 -11.84 -50.03 -28.55
CA THR A 459 -10.53 -50.67 -28.64
C THR A 459 -10.62 -52.19 -28.51
N ASN A 460 -11.44 -52.70 -27.60
CA ASN A 460 -11.63 -54.14 -27.42
C ASN A 460 -12.28 -54.78 -28.65
N LYS A 461 -13.33 -54.17 -29.20
CA LYS A 461 -13.97 -54.62 -30.44
C LYS A 461 -13.01 -54.57 -31.63
N ALA A 462 -12.23 -53.49 -31.75
CA ALA A 462 -11.24 -53.35 -32.81
C ALA A 462 -10.18 -54.47 -32.77
N LYS A 463 -9.69 -54.80 -31.56
CA LYS A 463 -8.77 -55.94 -31.32
C LYS A 463 -9.40 -57.30 -31.62
N GLN A 464 -10.72 -57.43 -31.50
CA GLN A 464 -11.47 -58.65 -31.85
C GLN A 464 -11.79 -58.74 -33.34
N GLY A 465 -11.39 -57.74 -34.13
CA GLY A 465 -11.59 -57.73 -35.59
C GLY A 465 -12.84 -56.98 -36.06
N ASP A 466 -13.57 -56.29 -35.18
CA ASP A 466 -14.73 -55.50 -35.61
C ASP A 466 -14.29 -54.34 -36.51
N SER A 467 -14.68 -54.39 -37.79
CA SER A 467 -14.22 -53.43 -38.79
C SER A 467 -14.71 -52.00 -38.53
N THR A 468 -15.92 -51.83 -37.98
CA THR A 468 -16.48 -50.53 -37.62
C THR A 468 -15.72 -49.90 -36.44
N ALA A 469 -15.40 -50.70 -35.43
CA ALA A 469 -14.59 -50.25 -34.30
C ALA A 469 -13.16 -49.89 -34.72
N GLN A 470 -12.55 -50.69 -35.61
CA GLN A 470 -11.25 -50.36 -36.21
C GLN A 470 -11.30 -49.05 -37.00
N TYR A 471 -12.38 -48.80 -37.75
CA TYR A 471 -12.57 -47.54 -38.48
C TYR A 471 -12.66 -46.34 -37.52
N HIS A 472 -13.53 -46.40 -36.50
CA HIS A 472 -13.70 -45.31 -35.54
C HIS A 472 -12.41 -45.02 -34.74
N LEU A 473 -11.73 -46.06 -34.28
CA LEU A 473 -10.44 -45.91 -33.60
C LEU A 473 -9.38 -45.35 -34.53
N GLY A 474 -9.28 -45.87 -35.76
CA GLY A 474 -8.33 -45.39 -36.76
C GLY A 474 -8.56 -43.94 -37.16
N LYS A 475 -9.83 -43.52 -37.31
CA LYS A 475 -10.20 -42.12 -37.57
C LYS A 475 -9.79 -41.21 -36.40
N TYR A 476 -10.12 -41.59 -35.16
CA TYR A 476 -9.73 -40.82 -33.98
C TYR A 476 -8.21 -40.62 -33.92
N GLU A 477 -7.44 -41.71 -34.06
CA GLU A 477 -5.98 -41.65 -34.04
C GLU A 477 -5.43 -40.77 -35.18
N PHE A 478 -6.09 -40.76 -36.35
CA PHE A 478 -5.67 -39.95 -37.50
C PHE A 478 -5.86 -38.46 -37.22
N GLU A 479 -7.04 -38.07 -36.74
CA GLU A 479 -7.37 -36.68 -36.40
C GLU A 479 -6.50 -36.18 -35.25
N CYS A 480 -6.14 -37.05 -34.31
CA CYS A 480 -5.18 -36.77 -33.24
C CYS A 480 -3.71 -36.88 -33.68
N THR A 481 -3.41 -36.93 -34.98
CA THR A 481 -2.06 -36.98 -35.58
C THR A 481 -1.20 -38.19 -35.20
N ASN A 482 -1.79 -39.25 -34.65
CA ASN A 482 -1.14 -40.54 -34.39
C ASN A 482 -1.21 -41.44 -35.63
N TYR A 483 -0.54 -41.01 -36.69
CA TYR A 483 -0.68 -41.61 -38.02
C TYR A 483 -0.30 -43.09 -38.08
N ASP A 484 0.72 -43.54 -37.35
CA ASP A 484 1.12 -44.96 -37.37
C ASP A 484 0.00 -45.88 -36.83
N ALA A 485 -0.61 -45.50 -35.70
CA ALA A 485 -1.72 -46.25 -35.12
C ALA A 485 -2.97 -46.15 -36.00
N ALA A 486 -3.26 -44.96 -36.52
CA ALA A 486 -4.36 -44.69 -37.42
C ALA A 486 -4.30 -45.57 -38.67
N MET A 487 -3.17 -45.53 -39.37
CA MET A 487 -2.96 -46.28 -40.62
C MET A 487 -3.06 -47.77 -40.40
N LYS A 488 -2.58 -48.29 -39.26
CA LYS A 488 -2.73 -49.69 -38.90
C LYS A 488 -4.21 -50.09 -38.78
N TRP A 489 -5.00 -49.34 -38.00
CA TRP A 489 -6.41 -49.67 -37.78
C TRP A 489 -7.27 -49.46 -39.02
N LEU A 490 -7.06 -48.36 -39.74
CA LEU A 490 -7.76 -48.07 -40.99
C LEU A 490 -7.46 -49.13 -42.05
N THR A 491 -6.21 -49.59 -42.17
CA THR A 491 -5.85 -50.67 -43.10
C THR A 491 -6.54 -51.99 -42.74
N GLN A 492 -6.54 -52.37 -41.47
CA GLN A 492 -7.26 -53.58 -41.01
C GLN A 492 -8.76 -53.51 -41.30
N SER A 493 -9.38 -52.34 -41.08
CA SER A 493 -10.80 -52.13 -41.39
C SER A 493 -11.07 -52.19 -42.91
N ALA A 494 -10.19 -51.58 -43.71
CA ALA A 494 -10.27 -51.57 -45.17
C ALA A 494 -10.06 -52.96 -45.81
N GLU A 495 -9.18 -53.79 -45.24
CA GLU A 495 -8.99 -55.19 -45.64
C GLU A 495 -10.26 -56.02 -45.46
N GLN A 496 -11.10 -55.65 -44.50
CA GLN A 496 -12.42 -56.22 -44.25
C GLN A 496 -13.54 -55.58 -45.08
N ASN A 497 -13.19 -54.78 -46.10
CA ASN A 497 -14.13 -54.08 -46.98
C ASN A 497 -15.03 -53.07 -46.25
N HIS A 498 -14.59 -52.44 -45.16
CA HIS A 498 -15.33 -51.34 -44.55
C HIS A 498 -15.28 -50.10 -45.47
N PRO A 499 -16.41 -49.60 -46.00
CA PRO A 499 -16.40 -48.56 -47.02
C PRO A 499 -15.83 -47.22 -46.53
N GLY A 500 -16.16 -46.83 -45.29
CA GLY A 500 -15.63 -45.62 -44.66
C GLY A 500 -14.09 -45.63 -44.51
N ALA A 501 -13.49 -46.73 -44.02
CA ALA A 501 -12.05 -46.86 -43.91
C ALA A 501 -11.34 -46.84 -45.27
N LEU A 502 -11.94 -47.47 -46.29
CA LEU A 502 -11.43 -47.42 -47.66
C LEU A 502 -11.41 -45.98 -48.19
N LEU A 503 -12.51 -45.23 -48.04
CA LEU A 503 -12.57 -43.84 -48.45
C LEU A 503 -11.56 -42.98 -47.66
N PHE A 504 -11.44 -43.21 -46.36
CA PHE A 504 -10.51 -42.48 -45.50
C PHE A 504 -9.05 -42.69 -45.93
N LEU A 505 -8.66 -43.95 -46.18
CA LEU A 505 -7.33 -44.27 -46.71
C LEU A 505 -7.10 -43.68 -48.10
N ALA A 506 -8.14 -43.63 -48.94
CA ALA A 506 -8.04 -43.00 -50.25
C ALA A 506 -7.63 -41.53 -50.09
N TYR A 507 -8.31 -40.77 -49.23
CA TYR A 507 -7.94 -39.37 -48.96
C TYR A 507 -6.56 -39.25 -48.32
N ALA A 508 -6.19 -40.10 -47.37
CA ALA A 508 -4.84 -40.08 -46.79
C ALA A 508 -3.73 -40.24 -47.86
N TYR A 509 -3.90 -41.16 -48.82
CA TYR A 509 -2.96 -41.32 -49.94
C TYR A 509 -3.06 -40.23 -51.02
N ASN A 510 -4.18 -39.53 -51.11
CA ASN A 510 -4.34 -38.39 -52.01
C ASN A 510 -3.63 -37.15 -51.45
N ASP A 511 -3.86 -36.86 -50.18
CA ASP A 511 -3.42 -35.62 -49.53
C ASP A 511 -1.99 -35.73 -49.01
N GLY A 512 -1.53 -36.96 -48.72
CA GLY A 512 -0.20 -37.21 -48.16
C GLY A 512 -0.14 -37.10 -46.63
N ASP A 513 -1.30 -37.15 -45.98
CA ASP A 513 -1.42 -37.04 -44.53
C ASP A 513 -1.13 -38.39 -43.87
N GLY A 514 -0.07 -38.43 -43.06
CA GLY A 514 0.37 -39.65 -42.37
C GLY A 514 1.00 -40.73 -43.26
N VAL A 515 0.95 -40.57 -44.58
CA VAL A 515 1.56 -41.46 -45.58
C VAL A 515 2.07 -40.68 -46.78
N ALA A 516 3.06 -41.21 -47.49
CA ALA A 516 3.46 -40.63 -48.77
C ALA A 516 2.31 -40.72 -49.79
N GLN A 517 2.08 -39.63 -50.53
CA GLN A 517 1.09 -39.61 -51.61
C GLN A 517 1.29 -40.77 -52.59
N ASP A 518 0.21 -41.47 -52.90
CA ASP A 518 0.22 -42.60 -53.84
C ASP A 518 -1.09 -42.61 -54.63
N SER A 519 -1.05 -42.01 -55.81
CA SER A 519 -2.21 -41.91 -56.72
C SER A 519 -2.80 -43.28 -57.09
N LYS A 520 -1.99 -44.34 -57.16
CA LYS A 520 -2.49 -45.69 -57.47
C LYS A 520 -3.28 -46.25 -56.30
N LYS A 521 -2.78 -46.09 -55.07
CA LYS A 521 -3.51 -46.52 -53.87
C LYS A 521 -4.75 -45.67 -53.63
N TYR A 522 -4.67 -44.36 -53.82
CA TYR A 522 -5.84 -43.46 -53.79
C TYR A 522 -6.95 -43.99 -54.70
N LEU A 523 -6.68 -44.14 -55.99
CA LEU A 523 -7.67 -44.64 -56.94
C LEU A 523 -8.15 -46.04 -56.58
N SER A 524 -7.25 -46.95 -56.21
CA SER A 524 -7.61 -48.32 -55.83
C SER A 524 -8.57 -48.38 -54.65
N TYR A 525 -8.29 -47.63 -53.57
CA TYR A 525 -9.17 -47.60 -52.40
C TYR A 525 -10.48 -46.87 -52.69
N LEU A 526 -10.42 -45.77 -53.43
CA LEU A 526 -11.60 -44.99 -53.83
C LEU A 526 -12.58 -45.82 -54.67
N PHE A 527 -12.09 -46.50 -55.70
CA PHE A 527 -12.92 -47.37 -56.54
C PHE A 527 -13.56 -48.50 -55.71
N LYS A 528 -12.78 -49.13 -54.84
CA LYS A 528 -13.28 -50.21 -53.97
C LYS A 528 -14.35 -49.70 -53.01
N ALA A 529 -14.18 -48.52 -52.41
CA ALA A 529 -15.19 -47.89 -51.57
C ALA A 529 -16.47 -47.58 -52.36
N ALA A 530 -16.34 -47.05 -53.58
CA ALA A 530 -17.47 -46.74 -54.45
C ALA A 530 -18.25 -48.00 -54.86
N GLU A 531 -17.55 -49.09 -55.20
CA GLU A 531 -18.14 -50.40 -55.51
C GLU A 531 -18.92 -50.99 -54.33
N LEU A 532 -18.42 -50.77 -53.10
CA LEU A 532 -19.07 -51.20 -51.86
C LEU A 532 -20.22 -50.29 -51.41
N GLY A 533 -20.54 -49.25 -52.19
CA GLY A 533 -21.71 -48.41 -51.95
C GLY A 533 -21.42 -47.07 -51.29
N GLU A 534 -20.17 -46.73 -50.95
CA GLU A 534 -19.90 -45.50 -50.21
C GLU A 534 -20.24 -44.26 -51.06
N SER A 535 -21.18 -43.45 -50.57
CA SER A 535 -21.82 -42.42 -51.41
C SER A 535 -20.84 -41.32 -51.84
N ASP A 536 -19.95 -40.91 -50.95
CA ASP A 536 -18.93 -39.90 -51.24
C ASP A 536 -17.86 -40.44 -52.19
N ALA A 537 -17.47 -41.71 -52.03
CA ALA A 537 -16.56 -42.37 -52.96
C ALA A 537 -17.17 -42.49 -54.37
N GLN A 538 -18.46 -42.82 -54.48
CA GLN A 538 -19.17 -42.88 -55.76
C GLN A 538 -19.26 -41.52 -56.44
N LEU A 539 -19.51 -40.46 -55.65
CA LEU A 539 -19.50 -39.10 -56.16
C LEU A 539 -18.11 -38.76 -56.74
N GLU A 540 -17.05 -39.04 -55.98
CA GLU A 540 -15.69 -38.72 -56.36
C GLU A 540 -15.25 -39.50 -57.61
N VAL A 541 -15.48 -40.83 -57.65
CA VAL A 541 -15.23 -41.64 -58.86
C VAL A 541 -16.01 -41.07 -60.06
N GLY A 542 -17.26 -40.70 -59.85
CA GLY A 542 -18.09 -40.13 -60.89
C GLY A 542 -17.56 -38.78 -61.37
N TYR A 543 -17.04 -37.95 -60.47
CA TYR A 543 -16.40 -36.68 -60.79
C TYR A 543 -15.09 -36.88 -61.55
N LEU A 544 -14.21 -37.80 -61.13
CA LEU A 544 -12.98 -38.14 -61.85
C LEU A 544 -13.27 -38.60 -63.29
N ASN A 545 -14.32 -39.40 -63.51
CA ASN A 545 -14.76 -39.78 -64.86
C ASN A 545 -15.35 -38.61 -65.65
N LEU A 546 -15.92 -37.59 -64.99
CA LEU A 546 -16.48 -36.40 -65.61
C LEU A 546 -15.38 -35.46 -66.14
N ILE A 547 -14.31 -35.28 -65.36
CA ILE A 547 -13.23 -34.34 -65.68
C ILE A 547 -12.02 -35.00 -66.35
N GLY A 548 -11.79 -36.30 -66.12
CA GLY A 548 -10.64 -37.04 -66.66
C GLY A 548 -9.33 -36.81 -65.89
N GLU A 549 -9.40 -36.59 -64.58
CA GLU A 549 -8.22 -36.41 -63.71
C GLU A 549 -7.77 -37.75 -63.15
N GLY A 550 -6.48 -38.08 -63.25
CA GLY A 550 -5.93 -39.37 -62.85
C GLY A 550 -6.37 -40.57 -63.69
N MET A 551 -7.39 -40.42 -64.56
CA MET A 551 -7.94 -41.45 -65.44
C MET A 551 -8.59 -40.85 -66.71
N PRO A 552 -8.79 -41.62 -67.79
CA PRO A 552 -9.48 -41.13 -68.98
C PRO A 552 -10.92 -40.71 -68.68
N LYS A 553 -11.32 -39.55 -69.23
CA LYS A 553 -12.71 -39.05 -69.16
C LYS A 553 -13.70 -40.05 -69.77
N ASN A 554 -14.77 -40.35 -69.05
CA ASN A 554 -15.83 -41.28 -69.47
C ASN A 554 -17.20 -40.80 -68.94
N LEU A 555 -17.88 -39.97 -69.74
CA LEU A 555 -19.14 -39.34 -69.34
C LEU A 555 -20.28 -40.33 -69.03
N PRO A 556 -20.50 -41.42 -69.80
CA PRO A 556 -21.49 -42.43 -69.43
C PRO A 556 -21.21 -43.08 -68.06
N GLU A 557 -19.95 -43.32 -67.72
CA GLU A 557 -19.57 -43.92 -66.44
C GLU A 557 -19.67 -42.91 -65.30
N ALA A 558 -19.29 -41.65 -65.55
CA ALA A 558 -19.54 -40.53 -64.62
C ALA A 558 -21.02 -40.45 -64.23
N TYR A 559 -21.92 -40.54 -65.21
CA TYR A 559 -23.36 -40.49 -64.96
C TYR A 559 -23.80 -41.63 -64.04
N LYS A 560 -23.35 -42.86 -64.29
CA LYS A 560 -23.74 -44.02 -63.48
C LYS A 560 -23.33 -43.84 -62.02
N TRP A 561 -22.08 -43.44 -61.77
CA TRP A 561 -21.56 -43.27 -60.41
C TRP A 561 -22.20 -42.09 -59.68
N ILE A 562 -22.29 -40.93 -60.33
CA ILE A 562 -22.95 -39.75 -59.77
C ILE A 562 -24.42 -40.05 -59.48
N LYS A 563 -25.11 -40.78 -60.38
CA LYS A 563 -26.50 -41.18 -60.14
C LYS A 563 -26.61 -42.11 -58.93
N LYS A 564 -25.75 -43.11 -58.77
CA LYS A 564 -25.76 -43.99 -57.60
C LYS A 564 -25.59 -43.20 -56.29
N SER A 565 -24.64 -42.26 -56.25
CA SER A 565 -24.44 -41.39 -55.07
C SER A 565 -25.66 -40.50 -54.80
N ALA A 566 -26.24 -39.91 -55.85
CA ALA A 566 -27.44 -39.10 -55.76
C ALA A 566 -28.68 -39.90 -55.30
N ASP A 567 -28.83 -41.15 -55.75
CA ASP A 567 -29.92 -42.03 -55.31
C ASP A 567 -29.83 -42.35 -53.80
N GLN A 568 -28.64 -42.24 -53.20
CA GLN A 568 -28.41 -42.33 -51.75
C GLN A 568 -28.64 -41.00 -51.00
N GLY A 569 -29.05 -39.94 -51.72
CA GLY A 569 -29.37 -38.64 -51.14
C GLY A 569 -28.17 -37.69 -51.02
N ASN A 570 -27.02 -38.01 -51.61
CA ASN A 570 -25.87 -37.12 -51.61
C ASN A 570 -26.20 -35.82 -52.39
N ALA A 571 -26.21 -34.69 -51.67
CA ALA A 571 -26.63 -33.41 -52.22
C ALA A 571 -25.67 -32.89 -53.29
N GLN A 572 -24.37 -33.12 -53.13
CA GLN A 572 -23.36 -32.71 -54.11
C GLN A 572 -23.44 -33.58 -55.38
N ALA A 573 -23.77 -34.87 -55.23
CA ALA A 573 -24.07 -35.73 -56.37
C ALA A 573 -25.32 -35.28 -57.11
N HIS A 574 -26.38 -34.87 -56.41
CA HIS A 574 -27.55 -34.24 -57.04
C HIS A 574 -27.19 -32.97 -57.81
N TYR A 575 -26.28 -32.14 -57.31
CA TYR A 575 -25.82 -30.96 -58.03
C TYR A 575 -25.14 -31.35 -59.35
N ASN A 576 -24.16 -32.25 -59.29
CA ASN A 576 -23.44 -32.73 -60.47
C ASN A 576 -24.40 -33.39 -61.48
N LEU A 577 -25.33 -34.23 -61.02
CA LEU A 577 -26.33 -34.88 -61.86
C LEU A 577 -27.26 -33.87 -62.56
N GLY A 578 -27.63 -32.81 -61.84
CA GLY A 578 -28.41 -31.70 -62.39
C GLY A 578 -27.68 -30.97 -63.51
N LEU A 579 -26.38 -30.71 -63.34
CA LEU A 579 -25.54 -30.13 -64.40
C LEU A 579 -25.40 -31.07 -65.60
N MET A 580 -25.22 -32.38 -65.36
CA MET A 580 -25.09 -33.37 -66.43
C MET A 580 -26.36 -33.41 -67.31
N TYR A 581 -27.56 -33.43 -66.71
CA TYR A 581 -28.82 -33.35 -67.46
C TYR A 581 -29.02 -32.00 -68.16
N ARG A 582 -28.53 -30.90 -67.60
CA ARG A 582 -28.60 -29.58 -68.25
C ARG A 582 -27.73 -29.53 -69.50
N ASN A 583 -26.53 -30.08 -69.43
CA ASN A 583 -25.53 -29.99 -70.48
C ASN A 583 -25.64 -31.13 -71.51
N GLY A 584 -26.23 -32.27 -71.13
CA GLY A 584 -26.19 -33.50 -71.91
C GLY A 584 -24.88 -34.28 -71.73
N ASP A 585 -24.20 -34.12 -70.59
CA ASP A 585 -22.92 -34.78 -70.32
C ASP A 585 -23.16 -36.25 -69.95
N GLY A 586 -22.93 -37.18 -70.89
CA GLY A 586 -23.10 -38.62 -70.66
C GLY A 586 -24.55 -39.10 -70.59
N VAL A 587 -25.51 -38.19 -70.75
CA VAL A 587 -26.95 -38.45 -70.80
C VAL A 587 -27.64 -37.57 -71.82
N GLU A 588 -28.85 -37.96 -72.23
CA GLU A 588 -29.70 -37.05 -72.98
C GLU A 588 -30.06 -35.83 -72.14
N LYS A 589 -29.95 -34.65 -72.76
CA LYS A 589 -30.26 -33.37 -72.12
C LYS A 589 -31.74 -33.33 -71.72
N ASP A 590 -32.00 -33.09 -70.44
CA ASP A 590 -33.35 -33.04 -69.87
C ASP A 590 -33.43 -31.95 -68.79
N LEU A 591 -33.99 -30.79 -69.14
CA LEU A 591 -34.05 -29.66 -68.24
C LEU A 591 -35.00 -29.89 -67.04
N ASN A 592 -35.98 -30.78 -67.16
CA ASN A 592 -36.88 -31.11 -66.06
C ASN A 592 -36.16 -31.96 -65.00
N LYS A 593 -35.41 -32.97 -65.44
CA LYS A 593 -34.54 -33.74 -64.53
C LYS A 593 -33.42 -32.89 -63.96
N ALA A 594 -32.84 -31.99 -64.76
CA ALA A 594 -31.87 -31.01 -64.26
C ALA A 594 -32.45 -30.16 -63.13
N LYS A 595 -33.64 -29.60 -63.33
CA LYS A 595 -34.36 -28.81 -62.31
C LYS A 595 -34.67 -29.63 -61.06
N LEU A 596 -35.10 -30.88 -61.22
CA LEU A 596 -35.41 -31.80 -60.12
C LEU A 596 -34.18 -32.02 -59.22
N HIS A 597 -33.05 -32.42 -59.82
CA HIS A 597 -31.82 -32.72 -59.07
C HIS A 597 -31.18 -31.46 -58.46
N LEU A 598 -31.16 -30.33 -59.18
CA LEU A 598 -30.68 -29.07 -58.61
C LEU A 598 -31.55 -28.59 -57.44
N THR A 599 -32.87 -28.84 -57.47
CA THR A 599 -33.75 -28.56 -56.33
C THR A 599 -33.40 -29.43 -55.12
N ALA A 600 -33.11 -30.72 -55.32
CA ALA A 600 -32.66 -31.61 -54.25
C ALA A 600 -31.31 -31.16 -53.66
N ALA A 601 -30.37 -30.74 -54.50
CA ALA A 601 -29.08 -30.19 -54.06
C ALA A 601 -29.23 -28.90 -53.24
N VAL A 602 -30.13 -27.99 -53.62
CA VAL A 602 -30.46 -26.78 -52.83
C VAL A 602 -31.03 -27.16 -51.46
N LYS A 603 -31.95 -28.13 -51.41
CA LYS A 603 -32.49 -28.63 -50.13
C LYS A 603 -31.41 -29.23 -49.25
N GLY A 604 -30.41 -29.88 -49.85
CA GLY A 604 -29.22 -30.39 -49.18
C GLY A 604 -28.13 -29.35 -48.92
N GLY A 605 -28.39 -28.06 -49.15
CA GLY A 605 -27.46 -26.96 -48.79
C GLY A 605 -26.37 -26.64 -49.80
N VAL A 606 -26.36 -27.25 -50.99
CA VAL A 606 -25.34 -26.98 -52.01
C VAL A 606 -25.57 -25.61 -52.64
N LYS A 607 -24.79 -24.61 -52.21
CA LYS A 607 -24.98 -23.20 -52.61
C LYS A 607 -24.94 -22.96 -54.13
N PRO A 608 -23.98 -23.54 -54.90
CA PRO A 608 -23.94 -23.34 -56.36
C PRO A 608 -25.18 -23.87 -57.08
N ALA A 609 -25.90 -24.83 -56.48
CA ALA A 609 -27.11 -25.39 -57.08
C ALA A 609 -28.22 -24.37 -57.25
N LEU A 610 -28.31 -23.36 -56.37
CA LEU A 610 -29.33 -22.32 -56.46
C LEU A 610 -29.12 -21.42 -57.69
N ALA A 611 -27.87 -21.09 -58.00
CA ALA A 611 -27.54 -20.29 -59.18
C ALA A 611 -27.85 -21.09 -60.46
N ALA A 612 -27.39 -22.34 -60.53
CA ALA A 612 -27.66 -23.22 -61.67
C ALA A 612 -29.18 -23.45 -61.87
N LEU A 613 -29.96 -23.51 -60.79
CA LEU A 613 -31.41 -23.64 -60.86
C LEU A 613 -32.10 -22.39 -61.43
N LYS A 614 -31.62 -21.19 -61.06
CA LYS A 614 -32.13 -19.92 -61.60
C LYS A 614 -31.86 -19.78 -63.09
N GLU A 615 -30.73 -20.27 -63.57
CA GLU A 615 -30.39 -20.28 -65.00
C GLU A 615 -31.31 -21.19 -65.83
N LEU A 616 -31.96 -22.18 -65.21
CA LEU A 616 -32.92 -23.08 -65.88
C LEU A 616 -34.35 -22.52 -65.94
N THR A 617 -34.69 -21.57 -65.07
CA THR A 617 -35.99 -20.90 -65.10
C THR A 617 -35.95 -19.74 -66.09
N PRO A 618 -36.87 -19.66 -67.07
CA PRO A 618 -36.95 -18.49 -67.94
C PRO A 618 -37.09 -17.22 -67.11
N GLN A 619 -36.26 -16.21 -67.35
CA GLN A 619 -36.49 -14.89 -66.79
C GLN A 619 -37.81 -14.37 -67.36
N THR A 620 -38.87 -14.35 -66.56
CA THR A 620 -40.09 -13.61 -66.89
C THR A 620 -39.70 -12.14 -67.07
N LYS A 621 -39.80 -11.66 -68.31
CA LYS A 621 -39.69 -10.25 -68.68
C LYS A 621 -40.73 -9.40 -67.96
#